data_AF-A0A317KIE7-F1
#
_entry.id   AF-A0A317KIE7-F1
#
_cell.length_a   1.000
_cell.length_b   1.000
_cell.length_c   1.000
_cell.angle_alpha   90.00
_cell.angle_beta   90.00
_cell.angle_gamma   90.00
#
_symmetry.space_group_name_H-M   'P 1'
#
loop_
_entity.id
_entity.type
_entity.pdbx_description
1 polymer ?
#
loop_
_entity_poly.entity_id
_entity_poly.type
_entity_poly.pdbx_seq_one_letter_code
_entity_poly.pdbx_strand_id
1 'polypeptide(L)'
;MTERQATNERGIDNGFEILRAIAHPVRIPILLHVSKSDRCVTELSAALAIPAPRGSHQLRHLRHARLVHRQAAPAHPSGVGRRMG
;
A
#
# COMPACT_ATOMS: atom_id res chain seq x y z
N MET A 1 -11.08 37.04 -6.62
CA MET A 1 -10.21 35.85 -6.54
C MET A 1 -11.14 34.65 -6.48
N THR A 2 -11.25 33.94 -7.59
CA THR A 2 -12.50 33.30 -8.04
C THR A 2 -12.57 31.83 -7.59
N GLU A 3 -13.75 31.33 -7.20
CA GLU A 3 -13.99 29.96 -6.69
C GLU A 3 -13.41 28.82 -7.57
N ARG A 4 -13.30 29.06 -8.88
CA ARG A 4 -12.64 28.18 -9.85
C ARG A 4 -11.13 28.04 -9.62
N GLN A 5 -10.43 29.10 -9.22
CA GLN A 5 -8.98 29.08 -8.92
C GLN A 5 -8.71 28.28 -7.65
N ALA A 6 -9.51 28.48 -6.60
CA ALA A 6 -9.39 27.73 -5.34
C ALA A 6 -9.65 26.22 -5.51
N THR A 7 -10.49 25.82 -6.47
CA THR A 7 -10.72 24.40 -6.78
C THR A 7 -9.54 23.80 -7.55
N ASN A 8 -8.94 24.56 -8.46
CA ASN A 8 -7.74 24.13 -9.17
C ASN A 8 -6.54 23.97 -8.23
N GLU A 9 -6.32 24.92 -7.33
CA GLU A 9 -5.25 24.88 -6.32
C GLU A 9 -5.39 23.64 -5.41
N ARG A 10 -6.59 23.40 -4.86
CA ARG A 10 -6.87 22.19 -4.06
C ARG A 10 -6.65 20.90 -4.84
N GLY A 11 -7.01 20.87 -6.12
CA GLY A 11 -6.79 19.72 -7.00
C GLY A 11 -5.31 19.43 -7.24
N ILE A 12 -4.53 20.50 -7.46
CA ILE A 12 -3.07 20.45 -7.65
C ILE A 12 -2.40 19.97 -6.36
N ASP A 13 -2.75 20.53 -5.20
CA ASP A 13 -2.20 20.13 -3.90
C ASP A 13 -2.43 18.64 -3.61
N ASN A 14 -3.66 18.16 -3.83
CA ASN A 14 -3.99 16.74 -3.66
C ASN A 14 -3.20 15.85 -4.64
N GLY A 15 -3.03 16.29 -5.89
CA GLY A 15 -2.20 15.60 -6.88
C GLY A 15 -0.73 15.52 -6.44
N PHE A 16 -0.17 16.62 -5.93
CA PHE A 16 1.20 16.66 -5.41
C PHE A 16 1.41 15.70 -4.25
N GLU A 17 0.46 15.60 -3.32
CA GLU A 17 0.57 14.65 -2.19
C GLU A 17 0.59 13.20 -2.67
N ILE A 18 -0.20 12.85 -3.68
CA ILE A 18 -0.16 11.51 -4.30
C ILE A 18 1.18 11.28 -5.00
N LEU A 19 1.65 12.24 -5.80
CA LEU A 19 2.95 12.14 -6.48
C LEU A 19 4.09 11.97 -5.48
N ARG A 20 4.06 12.74 -4.40
CA ARG A 20 5.01 12.63 -3.28
C ARG A 20 4.89 11.30 -2.57
N ALA A 21 3.70 10.72 -2.49
CA ALA A 21 3.46 9.41 -1.91
C ALA A 21 3.94 8.24 -2.78
N ILE A 22 4.07 8.41 -4.10
CA ILE A 22 4.59 7.35 -4.99
C ILE A 22 6.10 7.50 -5.26
N ALA A 23 6.67 8.70 -5.20
CA ALA A 23 8.06 9.00 -5.61
C ALA A 23 9.19 8.31 -4.80
N HIS A 24 8.89 7.47 -3.80
CA HIS A 24 9.94 6.73 -3.08
C HIS A 24 10.20 5.40 -3.79
N PRO A 25 11.47 5.02 -4.00
CA PRO A 25 11.84 3.86 -4.83
C PRO A 25 11.26 2.53 -4.33
N VAL A 26 10.99 2.39 -3.02
CA VAL A 26 10.38 1.18 -2.45
C VAL A 26 8.86 1.14 -2.64
N ARG A 27 8.19 2.29 -2.77
CA ARG A 27 6.72 2.36 -2.81
C ARG A 27 6.17 1.95 -4.18
N ILE A 28 6.87 2.26 -5.27
CA ILE A 28 6.47 1.84 -6.62
C ILE A 28 6.41 0.31 -6.75
N PRO A 29 7.46 -0.46 -6.39
CA PRO A 29 7.40 -1.92 -6.42
C PRO A 29 6.29 -2.51 -5.53
N ILE A 30 6.05 -1.92 -4.35
CA ILE A 30 4.94 -2.32 -3.48
C ILE A 30 3.61 -2.16 -4.23
N LEU A 31 3.35 -0.98 -4.81
CA LEU A 31 2.13 -0.68 -5.55
C LEU A 31 1.94 -1.63 -6.75
N LEU A 32 3.00 -1.91 -7.49
CA LEU A 32 2.97 -2.86 -8.62
C LEU A 32 2.66 -4.31 -8.20
N HIS A 33 3.01 -4.70 -6.97
CA HIS A 33 2.68 -6.03 -6.46
C HIS A 33 1.23 -6.11 -6.00
N VAL A 34 0.76 -5.11 -5.25
CA VAL A 34 -0.62 -5.10 -4.73
C VAL A 34 -1.66 -4.81 -5.81
N SER A 35 -1.29 -4.14 -6.91
CA SER A 35 -2.20 -3.93 -8.04
C SER A 35 -2.52 -5.21 -8.80
N LYS A 36 -1.69 -6.26 -8.64
CA LYS A 36 -1.88 -7.57 -9.30
C LYS A 36 -2.67 -8.54 -8.44
N SER A 37 -2.50 -8.48 -7.13
CA SER A 37 -3.18 -9.36 -6.18
C SER A 37 -3.07 -8.77 -4.77
N ASP A 38 -4.09 -8.99 -3.94
CA ASP A 38 -3.97 -8.74 -2.50
C ASP A 38 -2.82 -9.58 -1.92
N ARG A 39 -1.98 -8.97 -1.08
CA ARG A 39 -0.81 -9.62 -0.46
C ARG A 39 -0.62 -9.15 0.97
N CYS A 40 -0.18 -10.06 1.83
CA CYS A 40 0.22 -9.71 3.18
C CYS A 40 1.64 -9.12 3.23
N VAL A 41 1.98 -8.49 4.35
CA VAL A 41 3.26 -7.79 4.52
C VAL A 41 4.46 -8.74 4.39
N THR A 42 4.32 -9.99 4.84
CA THR A 42 5.40 -10.99 4.74
C THR A 42 5.64 -11.44 3.31
N GLU A 43 4.59 -11.68 2.52
CA GLU A 43 4.69 -11.99 1.09
C GLU A 43 5.33 -10.84 0.31
N LEU A 44 4.92 -9.60 0.56
CA LEU A 44 5.53 -8.42 -0.05
C LEU A 44 7.00 -8.26 0.33
N SER A 45 7.33 -8.53 1.61
CA SER A 45 8.70 -8.44 2.11
C SER A 45 9.61 -9.46 1.44
N ALA A 46 9.13 -10.70 1.30
CA ALA A 46 9.85 -11.75 0.59
C ALA A 46 10.02 -11.42 -0.91
N ALA A 47 8.95 -11.01 -1.59
CA ALA A 47 8.99 -10.71 -3.02
C ALA A 47 9.90 -9.51 -3.37
N LEU A 48 9.97 -8.52 -2.49
CA LEU A 48 10.75 -7.30 -2.71
C LEU A 48 12.12 -7.30 -2.03
N ALA A 49 12.49 -8.39 -1.34
CA ALA A 49 13.69 -8.49 -0.52
C ALA A 49 13.86 -7.30 0.45
N ILE A 50 12.76 -6.80 1.02
CA ILE A 50 12.77 -5.73 2.02
C ILE A 50 12.43 -6.29 3.41
N PRO A 51 13.02 -5.77 4.50
CA PRO A 51 12.63 -6.18 5.84
C PRO A 51 11.17 -5.84 6.14
N ALA A 52 10.45 -6.75 6.81
CA ALA A 52 9.04 -6.55 7.17
C ALA A 52 8.73 -5.26 7.95
N PRO A 53 9.58 -4.80 8.90
CA PRO A 53 9.38 -3.49 9.54
C PRO A 53 9.43 -2.33 8.54
N ARG A 54 10.34 -2.38 7.57
CA ARG A 54 10.46 -1.38 6.50
C ARG A 54 9.26 -1.45 5.56
N GLY A 55 8.82 -2.65 5.17
CA GLY A 55 7.62 -2.85 4.36
C GLY A 55 6.36 -2.29 5.04
N SER A 56 6.16 -2.61 6.32
CA SER A 56 5.05 -2.08 7.14
C SER A 56 5.06 -0.55 7.23
N HIS A 57 6.25 0.05 7.42
CA HIS A 57 6.42 1.49 7.44
C HIS A 57 6.02 2.14 6.09
N GLN A 58 6.48 1.60 4.97
CA GLN A 58 6.11 2.10 3.64
C GLN A 58 4.61 1.96 3.36
N LEU A 59 4.01 0.83 3.73
CA LEU A 59 2.58 0.61 3.61
C LEU A 59 1.76 1.60 4.47
N ARG A 60 2.28 2.04 5.62
CA ARG A 60 1.63 3.09 6.41
C ARG A 60 1.55 4.41 5.64
N HIS A 61 2.66 4.83 5.03
CA HIS A 61 2.67 6.05 4.21
C HIS A 61 1.71 5.94 3.01
N LEU A 62 1.69 4.80 2.33
CA LEU A 62 0.76 4.56 1.21
C LEU A 62 -0.72 4.58 1.66
N ARG A 63 -1.03 4.08 2.88
CA ARG A 63 -2.38 4.18 3.45
C ARG A 63 -2.78 5.61 3.79
N HIS A 64 -1.86 6.41 4.35
CA HIS A 64 -2.13 7.83 4.62
C HIS A 64 -2.44 8.60 3.33
N ALA A 65 -1.76 8.26 2.25
CA ALA A 65 -2.03 8.79 0.91
C ALA A 65 -3.27 8.15 0.22
N ARG A 66 -3.99 7.25 0.90
CA ARG A 66 -5.17 6.53 0.37
C ARG A 66 -4.90 5.68 -0.89
N LEU A 67 -3.64 5.29 -1.11
CA LEU A 67 -3.23 4.50 -2.27
C LEU A 67 -3.41 2.99 -2.06
N VAL A 68 -3.47 2.54 -0.80
CA VAL A 68 -3.68 1.13 -0.45
C VAL A 68 -4.59 1.04 0.77
N HIS A 69 -5.26 -0.11 0.91
CA HIS A 69 -6.14 -0.40 2.03
C HIS A 69 -5.67 -1.66 2.76
N ARG A 70 -5.94 -1.74 4.05
CA ARG A 70 -5.74 -2.99 4.80
C ARG A 70 -7.03 -3.79 4.71
N GLN A 71 -6.95 -5.01 4.19
CA GLN A 71 -8.03 -5.98 4.33
C GLN A 71 -7.77 -6.85 5.57
N ALA A 72 -8.85 -7.26 6.24
CA ALA A 72 -8.77 -8.32 7.23
C ALA A 72 -8.31 -9.60 6.53
N ALA A 73 -7.55 -10.44 7.23
CA ALA A 73 -7.19 -11.74 6.67
C ALA A 73 -8.49 -12.48 6.30
N PRO A 74 -8.64 -12.96 5.06
CA PRO A 74 -9.77 -13.80 4.72
C PRO A 74 -9.76 -15.01 5.67
N ALA A 75 -10.94 -15.42 6.16
CA ALA A 75 -11.06 -16.67 6.90
C ALA A 75 -10.51 -17.78 5.99
N HIS A 76 -9.37 -18.35 6.36
CA HIS A 76 -8.69 -19.33 5.53
C HIS A 76 -9.62 -20.56 5.39
N PRO A 77 -10.02 -21.00 4.19
CA PRO A 77 -10.70 -22.28 4.02
C PRO A 77 -9.64 -23.39 4.02
N SER A 78 -8.91 -23.54 5.13
CA SER A 78 -7.95 -24.62 5.32
C SER A 78 -7.94 -25.07 6.77
N GLY A 79 -9.04 -25.70 7.18
CA GLY A 79 -8.94 -26.84 8.08
C GLY A 79 -8.32 -28.00 7.31
N VAL A 80 -7.00 -28.03 7.19
CA VAL A 80 -6.27 -29.24 6.76
C VAL A 80 -5.18 -29.48 7.78
N GLY A 81 -5.32 -30.62 8.46
CA GLY A 81 -4.57 -30.99 9.64
C GLY A 81 -3.06 -31.06 9.45
N ARG A 82 -2.37 -30.76 10.54
CA ARG A 82 -1.17 -31.49 10.93
C ARG A 82 -1.25 -31.75 12.44
N ARG A 83 -1.93 -32.85 12.79
CA ARG A 83 -1.50 -33.71 13.91
C ARG A 83 -0.46 -34.65 13.33
N MET A 84 0.80 -34.44 13.71
CA MET A 84 1.93 -35.35 13.65
C MET A 84 2.87 -34.80 14.72
N GLY A 85 3.28 -35.48 15.78
CA GLY A 85 3.08 -36.82 16.31
C GLY A 85 3.78 -36.79 17.67
#